data_AF-A0A820QV89-F1
#
_entry.id   AF-A0A820QV89-F1
#
_cell.length_a   1.000
_cell.length_b   1.000
_cell.length_c   1.000
_cell.angle_alpha   90.00
_cell.angle_beta   90.00
_cell.angle_gamma   90.00
#
_symmetry.space_group_name_H-M   'P 1'
#
loop_
_entity.id
_entity.type
_entity.pdbx_description
1 polymer ?
#
loop_
_entity_poly.entity_id
_entity_poly.type
_entity_poly.pdbx_seq_one_letter_code
_entity_poly.pdbx_strand_id
1 'polypeptide(L)'
;KYISSLTGLSIKVHQNLPPSKNTLTIDCSSSNSGEDTYPTLGEDESYILNITETGSYLSGPTLTGLIRGLSTFVQLIEKDTSSHKNYIPCVNIIDRPRFPWRGLSLDVSRHWMPVNVVERTLNAMELGKLNVLHLHLSDDQGFRVESIEHNLLHDRKDFFT
;
A
#
# COMPACT_ATOMS: atom_id res chain seq x y z
N LYS A 1 -11.35 2.88 -1.79
CA LYS A 1 -11.68 3.45 -0.46
C LYS A 1 -10.78 4.64 -0.10
N TYR A 2 -9.45 4.52 -0.18
CA TYR A 2 -8.52 5.61 0.16
C TYR A 2 -8.78 6.92 -0.63
N ILE A 3 -8.83 6.85 -1.96
CA ILE A 3 -9.05 8.05 -2.80
C ILE A 3 -10.39 8.71 -2.49
N SER A 4 -11.47 7.95 -2.28
CA SER A 4 -12.77 8.50 -1.88
C SER A 4 -12.71 9.22 -0.53
N SER A 5 -11.94 8.72 0.43
CA SER A 5 -11.72 9.40 1.70
C SER A 5 -10.91 10.70 1.55
N LEU A 6 -9.91 10.71 0.65
CA LEU A 6 -9.06 11.88 0.40
C LEU A 6 -9.81 12.98 -0.35
N THR A 7 -10.58 12.60 -1.37
CA THR A 7 -11.18 13.51 -2.35
C THR A 7 -12.65 13.82 -2.09
N GLY A 8 -13.33 13.00 -1.28
CA GLY A 8 -14.80 13.01 -1.14
C GLY A 8 -15.55 12.45 -2.36
N LEU A 9 -14.83 11.96 -3.39
CA LEU A 9 -15.44 11.45 -4.62
C LEU A 9 -15.95 10.01 -4.45
N SER A 10 -17.16 9.75 -4.96
CA SER A 10 -17.69 8.40 -5.09
C SER A 10 -17.11 7.73 -6.34
N ILE A 11 -16.18 6.80 -6.14
CA ILE A 11 -15.47 6.10 -7.23
C ILE A 11 -16.16 4.77 -7.47
N LYS A 12 -16.54 4.52 -8.72
CA LYS A 12 -17.09 3.24 -9.17
C LYS A 12 -16.00 2.47 -9.91
N VAL A 13 -15.88 1.18 -9.61
CA VAL A 13 -14.96 0.27 -10.30
C VAL A 13 -15.77 -0.52 -11.32
N HIS A 14 -15.25 -0.58 -12.54
CA HIS A 14 -15.84 -1.31 -13.64
C HIS A 14 -14.78 -2.20 -14.28
N GLN A 15 -15.20 -3.33 -14.84
CA GLN A 15 -14.33 -4.23 -15.61
C GLN A 15 -14.62 -4.05 -17.10
N ASN A 16 -13.57 -4.07 -17.92
CA ASN A 16 -13.65 -4.08 -19.39
C ASN A 16 -14.42 -2.91 -20.03
N LEU A 17 -14.38 -1.73 -19.41
CA LEU A 17 -14.87 -0.50 -20.05
C LEU A 17 -13.75 0.13 -20.88
N PRO A 18 -14.09 0.72 -22.05
CA PRO A 18 -13.13 1.49 -22.81
C PRO A 18 -12.67 2.71 -21.99
N PRO A 19 -11.40 3.11 -22.12
CA PRO A 19 -10.89 4.32 -21.50
C PRO A 19 -11.71 5.54 -21.93
N SER A 20 -12.01 6.42 -20.98
CA SER A 20 -12.77 7.64 -21.24
C SER A 20 -12.28 8.81 -20.38
N LYS A 21 -12.77 10.01 -20.70
CA LYS A 21 -12.42 11.21 -19.95
C LYS A 21 -12.80 11.04 -18.47
N ASN A 22 -11.88 11.44 -17.58
CA ASN A 22 -11.99 11.31 -16.12
C ASN A 22 -12.05 9.86 -15.61
N THR A 23 -11.46 8.91 -16.35
CA THR A 23 -11.27 7.53 -15.86
C THR A 23 -9.79 7.22 -15.67
N LEU A 24 -9.51 6.39 -14.65
CA LEU A 24 -8.23 5.72 -14.47
C LEU A 24 -8.39 4.28 -14.96
N THR A 25 -7.77 3.97 -16.09
CA THR A 25 -7.67 2.60 -16.61
C THR A 25 -6.44 1.95 -15.99
N ILE A 26 -6.63 0.75 -15.44
CA ILE A 26 -5.56 -0.05 -14.84
C ILE A 26 -5.43 -1.33 -15.67
N ASP A 27 -4.25 -1.57 -16.21
CA ASP A 27 -3.96 -2.74 -17.05
C ASP A 27 -2.81 -3.56 -16.47
N CYS A 28 -3.06 -4.84 -16.22
CA CYS A 28 -2.09 -5.77 -15.65
C CYS A 28 -1.71 -6.80 -16.69
N SER A 29 -0.43 -6.90 -17.04
CA SER A 29 0.01 -7.89 -18.04
C SER A 29 0.06 -9.31 -17.49
N SER A 30 0.23 -9.51 -16.18
CA SER A 30 0.20 -10.85 -15.58
C SER A 30 -1.23 -11.40 -15.49
N SER A 31 -1.48 -12.52 -16.16
CA SER A 31 -2.72 -13.30 -16.05
C SER A 31 -2.66 -14.32 -14.91
N ASN A 32 -2.15 -13.94 -13.73
CA ASN A 32 -2.19 -14.84 -12.57
C ASN A 32 -3.61 -14.84 -11.98
N SER A 33 -4.46 -15.63 -12.62
CA SER A 33 -5.84 -15.90 -12.24
C SER A 33 -5.90 -17.09 -11.28
N GLY A 34 -5.43 -16.90 -10.04
CA GLY A 34 -5.72 -17.84 -8.95
C GLY A 34 -4.50 -18.31 -8.17
N GLU A 35 -4.21 -17.60 -7.09
CA GLU A 35 -3.86 -18.10 -5.75
C GLU A 35 -3.49 -16.87 -4.92
N ASP A 36 -3.77 -16.88 -3.62
CA ASP A 36 -3.38 -15.83 -2.67
C ASP A 36 -1.84 -15.73 -2.63
N THR A 37 -1.28 -15.07 -3.64
CA THR A 37 0.16 -15.01 -3.84
C THR A 37 0.66 -13.80 -3.08
N TYR A 38 1.30 -14.06 -1.94
CA TYR A 38 2.01 -13.01 -1.21
C TYR A 38 3.12 -12.43 -2.10
N PRO A 39 3.40 -11.11 -1.98
CA PRO A 39 4.48 -10.49 -2.75
C PRO A 39 5.81 -11.18 -2.43
N THR A 40 6.60 -11.45 -3.46
CA THR A 40 7.89 -12.14 -3.31
C THR A 40 9.06 -11.18 -3.48
N LEU A 41 10.20 -11.51 -2.85
CA LEU A 41 11.40 -10.71 -3.01
C LEU A 41 11.90 -10.78 -4.46
N GLY A 42 12.06 -9.63 -5.11
CA GLY A 42 12.50 -9.55 -6.50
C GLY A 42 11.37 -9.61 -7.54
N GLU A 43 10.11 -9.64 -7.09
CA GLU A 43 8.95 -9.41 -7.96
C GLU A 43 9.08 -8.06 -8.69
N ASP A 44 8.64 -8.01 -9.94
CA ASP A 44 8.74 -6.81 -10.75
C ASP A 44 7.75 -5.74 -10.29
N GLU A 45 8.23 -4.73 -9.58
CA GLU A 45 7.44 -3.60 -9.09
C GLU A 45 7.43 -2.40 -10.06
N SER A 46 7.84 -2.59 -11.32
CA SER A 46 7.82 -1.51 -12.32
C SER A 46 6.40 -1.15 -12.74
N TYR A 47 6.20 0.11 -13.14
CA TYR A 47 4.93 0.58 -13.68
C TYR A 47 5.13 1.77 -14.60
N ILE A 48 4.13 2.00 -15.45
CA ILE A 48 4.01 3.17 -16.30
C ILE A 48 2.68 3.86 -15.94
N LEU A 49 2.76 5.13 -15.57
CA LEU A 49 1.60 5.97 -15.31
C LEU A 49 1.58 7.12 -16.31
N ASN A 50 0.59 7.12 -17.19
CA ASN A 50 0.39 8.12 -18.22
C ASN A 50 -0.93 8.86 -17.98
N ILE A 51 -0.86 10.15 -17.72
CA ILE A 51 -2.01 11.02 -17.46
C ILE A 51 -2.08 12.07 -18.56
N THR A 52 -3.22 12.10 -19.24
CA THR A 52 -3.51 12.99 -20.37
C THR A 52 -4.83 13.71 -20.12
N GLU A 53 -5.14 14.70 -20.97
CA GLU A 53 -6.44 15.37 -20.94
C GLU A 53 -7.63 14.44 -21.23
N THR A 54 -7.37 13.32 -21.91
CA THR A 54 -8.39 12.32 -22.29
C THR A 54 -8.58 11.21 -21.27
N GLY A 55 -7.67 11.03 -20.31
CA GLY A 55 -7.74 9.95 -19.33
C GLY A 55 -6.40 9.64 -18.66
N SER A 56 -6.47 8.83 -17.60
CA SER A 56 -5.29 8.30 -16.90
C SER A 56 -5.15 6.81 -17.16
N TYR A 57 -3.93 6.37 -17.42
CA TYR A 57 -3.60 5.00 -17.78
C TYR A 57 -2.45 4.54 -16.88
N LEU A 58 -2.69 3.46 -16.14
CA LEU A 58 -1.69 2.82 -15.31
C LEU A 58 -1.49 1.40 -15.82
N SER A 59 -0.27 1.06 -16.22
CA SER A 59 0.07 -0.29 -16.65
C SER A 59 1.30 -0.81 -15.94
N GLY A 60 1.38 -2.13 -15.80
CA GLY A 60 2.49 -2.81 -15.13
C GLY A 60 2.49 -4.31 -15.38
N PRO A 61 3.64 -4.97 -15.24
CA PRO A 61 3.78 -6.40 -15.47
C PRO A 61 3.12 -7.23 -14.36
N THR A 62 3.05 -6.72 -13.13
CA THR A 62 2.52 -7.41 -11.95
C THR A 62 1.51 -6.58 -11.18
N LEU A 63 0.73 -7.23 -10.32
CA LEU A 63 -0.16 -6.54 -9.37
C LEU A 63 0.64 -5.63 -8.42
N THR A 64 1.81 -6.07 -7.95
CA THR A 64 2.65 -5.28 -7.04
C THR A 64 3.10 -3.98 -7.70
N GLY A 65 3.53 -4.02 -8.98
CA GLY A 65 3.87 -2.82 -9.74
C GLY A 65 2.70 -1.84 -9.87
N LEU A 66 1.50 -2.35 -10.13
CA LEU A 66 0.28 -1.52 -10.19
C LEU A 66 -0.04 -0.86 -8.84
N ILE A 67 0.15 -1.56 -7.73
CA ILE A 67 -0.03 -0.97 -6.39
C ILE A 67 0.95 0.20 -6.19
N ARG A 68 2.23 0.06 -6.59
CA ARG A 68 3.21 1.17 -6.54
C ARG A 68 2.79 2.35 -7.41
N GLY A 69 2.25 2.09 -8.59
CA GLY A 69 1.75 3.14 -9.47
C GLY A 69 0.51 3.85 -8.92
N LEU A 70 -0.39 3.13 -8.25
CA LEU A 70 -1.53 3.73 -7.55
C LEU A 70 -1.06 4.64 -6.41
N SER A 71 -0.02 4.26 -5.67
CA SER A 71 0.57 5.10 -4.63
C SER A 71 1.13 6.41 -5.20
N THR A 72 1.76 6.38 -6.38
CA THR A 72 2.15 7.59 -7.11
C THR A 72 0.95 8.39 -7.59
N PHE A 73 -0.06 7.74 -8.18
CA PHE A 73 -1.28 8.41 -8.64
C PHE A 73 -1.97 9.19 -7.52
N VAL A 74 -2.05 8.61 -6.32
CA VAL A 74 -2.60 9.26 -5.13
C VAL A 74 -1.82 10.53 -4.75
N GLN A 75 -0.49 10.52 -4.88
CA GLN A 75 0.35 11.68 -4.56
C GLN A 75 0.19 12.82 -5.57
N LEU A 76 -0.27 12.53 -6.79
CA LEU A 76 -0.52 13.53 -7.83
C LEU A 76 -1.89 14.20 -7.69
N ILE A 77 -2.75 13.73 -6.78
CA ILE A 77 -4.05 14.37 -6.54
C ILE A 77 -3.83 15.67 -5.78
N GLU A 78 -4.06 16.78 -6.47
CA GLU A 78 -3.98 18.12 -5.91
C GLU A 78 -5.38 18.70 -5.71
N LYS A 79 -5.49 19.59 -4.72
CA LYS A 79 -6.73 20.31 -4.43
C LYS A 79 -6.52 21.79 -4.71
N ASP A 80 -7.30 22.33 -5.63
CA ASP A 80 -7.36 23.76 -5.84
C ASP A 80 -8.11 24.41 -4.67
N THR A 81 -7.39 25.25 -3.91
CA THR A 81 -7.92 25.96 -2.73
C THR A 81 -8.98 26.99 -3.09
N SER A 82 -8.95 27.53 -4.32
CA SER A 82 -9.90 28.53 -4.78
C SER A 82 -11.20 27.89 -5.25
N SER A 83 -11.12 26.93 -6.17
CA SER A 83 -12.29 26.28 -6.76
C SER A 83 -12.84 25.10 -5.97
N HIS A 84 -12.13 24.67 -4.92
CA HIS A 84 -12.43 23.48 -4.11
C HIS A 84 -12.51 22.18 -4.93
N LYS A 85 -11.93 22.17 -6.14
CA LYS A 85 -11.90 21.00 -7.04
C LYS A 85 -10.60 20.25 -6.87
N ASN A 86 -10.68 18.92 -7.01
CA ASN A 86 -9.50 18.08 -7.14
C ASN A 86 -9.08 18.03 -8.61
N TYR A 87 -7.79 18.08 -8.89
CA TYR A 87 -7.22 17.89 -10.23
C TYR A 87 -5.97 17.03 -10.14
N ILE A 88 -5.53 16.55 -11.30
CA ILE A 88 -4.32 15.75 -11.46
C ILE A 88 -3.57 16.27 -12.68
N PRO A 89 -2.27 16.58 -12.59
CA PRO A 89 -1.51 17.09 -13.72
C PRO A 89 -1.33 16.02 -14.81
N CYS A 90 -1.25 16.47 -16.07
CA CYS A 90 -0.84 15.61 -17.17
C CYS A 90 0.65 15.29 -17.03
N VAL A 91 1.00 14.00 -17.01
CA VAL A 91 2.37 13.54 -16.75
C VAL A 91 2.58 12.15 -17.35
N ASN A 92 3.82 11.84 -17.70
CA ASN A 92 4.24 10.50 -18.07
C ASN A 92 5.35 10.04 -17.12
N ILE A 93 5.08 8.98 -16.35
CA ILE A 93 5.98 8.44 -15.33
C ILE A 93 6.29 6.99 -15.68
N ILE A 94 7.58 6.66 -15.71
CA ILE A 94 8.09 5.30 -15.83
C ILE A 94 8.99 5.09 -14.62
N ASP A 95 8.62 4.16 -13.75
CA ASP A 95 9.27 4.01 -12.45
C ASP A 95 9.47 2.53 -12.10
N ARG A 96 10.53 2.27 -11.33
CA ARG A 96 10.88 0.95 -10.80
C ARG A 96 11.82 1.11 -9.60
N PRO A 97 11.77 0.22 -8.61
CA PRO A 97 12.68 0.29 -7.49
C PRO A 97 14.13 0.01 -7.92
N ARG A 98 15.07 0.72 -7.29
CA ARG A 98 16.51 0.40 -7.40
C ARG A 98 16.90 -0.84 -6.62
N PHE A 99 16.30 -1.03 -5.44
CA PHE A 99 16.61 -2.14 -4.53
C PHE A 99 15.34 -2.95 -4.25
N PRO A 100 15.40 -4.30 -4.33
CA PRO A 100 14.23 -5.15 -4.11
C PRO A 100 13.79 -5.21 -2.64
N TRP A 101 14.68 -4.93 -1.68
CA TRP A 101 14.37 -4.92 -0.26
C TRP A 101 14.34 -3.49 0.28
N ARG A 102 13.17 -2.98 0.67
CA ARG A 102 12.99 -1.63 1.22
C ARG A 102 12.14 -1.74 2.48
N GLY A 103 12.81 -1.87 3.62
CA GLY A 103 12.18 -2.28 4.87
C GLY A 103 12.02 -1.18 5.92
N LEU A 104 11.05 -1.38 6.82
CA LEU A 104 10.92 -0.69 8.09
C LEU A 104 10.98 -1.71 9.22
N SER A 105 11.80 -1.47 10.24
CA SER A 105 11.80 -2.26 11.48
C SER A 105 11.00 -1.55 12.56
N LEU A 106 10.07 -2.28 13.19
CA LEU A 106 9.18 -1.77 14.23
C LEU A 106 9.34 -2.59 15.51
N ASP A 107 9.79 -1.94 16.57
CA ASP A 107 9.89 -2.53 17.91
C ASP A 107 8.58 -2.33 18.66
N VAL A 108 7.85 -3.43 18.84
CA VAL A 108 6.61 -3.47 19.62
C VAL A 108 6.81 -4.14 20.98
N SER A 109 7.99 -4.67 21.24
CA SER A 109 8.34 -5.36 22.49
C SER A 109 8.58 -4.39 23.62
N ARG A 110 9.43 -3.37 23.40
CA ARG A 110 9.78 -2.38 24.43
C ARG A 110 8.59 -1.52 24.83
N HIS A 111 7.77 -1.13 23.85
CA HIS A 111 6.53 -0.39 24.07
C HIS A 111 5.41 -0.99 23.23
N TRP A 112 4.26 -1.25 23.87
CA TRP A 112 3.10 -1.79 23.17
C TRP A 112 2.59 -0.82 22.10
N MET A 113 2.40 -1.33 20.88
CA MET A 113 1.75 -0.61 19.79
C MET A 113 0.41 -1.27 19.47
N PRO A 114 -0.72 -0.55 19.67
CA PRO A 114 -2.02 -1.04 19.24
C PRO A 114 -2.06 -1.31 17.72
N VAL A 115 -2.88 -2.28 17.29
CA VAL A 115 -2.97 -2.72 15.89
C VAL A 115 -3.25 -1.57 14.92
N ASN A 116 -4.14 -0.64 15.28
CA ASN A 116 -4.44 0.52 14.43
C ASN A 116 -3.22 1.44 14.20
N VAL A 117 -2.26 1.48 15.12
CA VAL A 117 -1.00 2.22 14.94
C VAL A 117 -0.10 1.50 13.94
N VAL A 118 -0.05 0.16 13.99
CA VAL A 118 0.69 -0.67 13.02
C VAL A 118 0.06 -0.55 11.63
N GLU A 119 -1.28 -0.61 11.52
CA GLU A 119 -2.00 -0.41 10.25
C GLU A 119 -1.76 0.99 9.66
N ARG A 120 -1.77 2.03 10.50
CA ARG A 120 -1.40 3.39 10.06
C ARG A 120 0.04 3.46 9.55
N THR A 121 0.95 2.71 10.17
CA THR A 121 2.34 2.61 9.72
C THR A 121 2.45 1.90 8.37
N LEU A 122 1.71 0.81 8.16
CA LEU A 122 1.61 0.12 6.87
C LEU A 122 1.10 1.05 5.76
N ASN A 123 0.10 1.89 6.04
CA ASN A 123 -0.38 2.88 5.08
C ASN A 123 0.71 3.89 4.70
N ALA A 124 1.52 4.34 5.67
CA ALA A 124 2.63 5.25 5.40
C ALA A 124 3.77 4.56 4.63
N MET A 125 4.06 3.30 4.95
CA MET A 125 5.02 2.46 4.21
C MET A 125 4.65 2.35 2.74
N GLU A 126 3.36 2.14 2.42
CA GLU A 126 2.87 2.06 1.05
C GLU A 126 3.10 3.37 0.28
N LEU A 127 2.80 4.52 0.89
CA LEU A 127 3.07 5.84 0.29
C LEU A 127 4.57 6.06 0.05
N GLY A 128 5.42 5.52 0.94
CA GLY A 128 6.89 5.51 0.78
C GLY A 128 7.43 4.40 -0.14
N LYS A 129 6.56 3.57 -0.73
CA LYS A 129 6.92 2.38 -1.53
C LYS A 129 7.84 1.39 -0.80
N LEU A 130 7.75 1.32 0.53
CA LEU A 130 8.40 0.28 1.33
C LEU A 130 7.61 -1.03 1.20
N ASN A 131 8.32 -2.15 1.15
CA ASN A 131 7.73 -3.45 0.84
C ASN A 131 8.03 -4.54 1.88
N VAL A 132 8.82 -4.24 2.92
CA VAL A 132 9.10 -5.18 4.00
C VAL A 132 8.83 -4.54 5.35
N LEU A 133 7.99 -5.18 6.18
CA LEU A 133 7.82 -4.84 7.58
C LEU A 133 8.54 -5.88 8.44
N HIS A 134 9.55 -5.46 9.19
CA HIS A 134 10.23 -6.28 10.18
C HIS A 134 9.69 -5.98 11.57
N LEU A 135 8.84 -6.87 12.10
CA LEU A 135 8.31 -6.76 13.45
C LEU A 135 9.27 -7.42 14.46
N HIS A 136 9.81 -6.61 15.37
CA HIS A 136 10.54 -7.12 16.53
C HIS A 136 9.52 -7.40 17.64
N LEU A 137 9.10 -8.68 17.75
CA LEU A 137 7.97 -9.13 18.58
C LEU A 137 8.36 -9.63 19.97
N SER A 138 9.65 -9.86 20.23
CA SER A 138 10.16 -10.31 21.52
C SER A 138 11.44 -9.57 21.91
N ASP A 139 11.48 -9.08 23.14
CA ASP A 139 12.67 -8.52 23.80
C ASP A 139 12.54 -8.77 25.31
N ASP A 140 13.51 -8.34 26.11
CA ASP A 140 13.54 -8.57 27.57
C ASP A 140 12.28 -8.06 28.28
N GLN A 141 11.70 -6.96 27.79
CA GLN A 141 10.56 -6.28 28.44
C GLN A 141 9.20 -6.83 27.97
N GLY A 142 9.15 -7.66 26.92
CA GLY A 142 7.87 -8.15 26.43
C GLY A 142 7.91 -9.09 25.23
N PHE A 143 6.98 -10.05 25.27
CA PHE A 143 6.64 -10.97 24.20
C PHE A 143 5.24 -10.61 23.66
N ARG A 144 5.12 -10.36 22.35
CA ARG A 144 3.98 -9.67 21.73
C ARG A 144 3.23 -10.49 20.68
N VAL A 145 3.53 -11.77 20.61
CA VAL A 145 2.85 -12.72 19.73
C VAL A 145 2.22 -13.81 20.58
N GLU A 146 1.05 -14.29 20.16
CA GLU A 146 0.42 -15.43 20.79
C GLU A 146 1.17 -16.72 20.41
N SER A 147 1.43 -17.58 21.40
CA SER A 147 1.96 -18.92 21.19
C SER A 147 1.01 -19.95 21.79
N ILE A 148 0.48 -20.83 20.94
CA ILE A 148 -0.46 -21.87 21.36
C ILE A 148 0.23 -22.92 22.25
N GLU A 149 1.49 -23.25 21.94
CA GLU A 149 2.27 -24.25 22.68
C GLU A 149 2.81 -23.69 24.01
N HIS A 150 3.15 -22.40 24.05
CA HIS A 150 3.73 -21.73 25.21
C HIS A 150 2.88 -20.54 25.65
N ASN A 151 1.71 -20.83 26.19
CA ASN A 151 0.72 -19.83 26.59
C ASN A 151 1.24 -18.83 27.65
N LEU A 152 2.08 -19.27 28.60
CA LEU A 152 2.65 -18.43 29.66
C LEU A 152 3.50 -17.25 29.14
N LEU A 153 3.94 -17.27 27.87
CA LEU A 153 4.72 -16.18 27.28
C LEU A 153 3.89 -14.92 27.04
N HIS A 154 2.57 -15.05 26.85
CA HIS A 154 1.68 -13.94 26.52
C HIS A 154 0.45 -13.86 27.43
N ASP A 155 0.04 -14.96 28.08
CA ASP A 155 -1.04 -14.98 29.05
C ASP A 155 -0.52 -14.55 30.43
N ARG A 156 -0.68 -13.26 30.76
CA ARG A 156 -0.22 -12.66 32.03
C ARG A 156 -1.22 -12.81 33.19
N LYS A 157 -2.07 -13.84 33.19
CA LYS A 157 -3.06 -14.02 34.27
C LYS A 157 -2.42 -14.18 35.67
N ASP A 158 -1.17 -14.63 35.75
CA ASP A 158 -0.57 -15.05 37.03
C ASP A 158 0.72 -14.30 37.45
N PHE A 159 1.18 -13.28 36.70
CA PHE A 159 2.50 -12.65 36.94
C PHE A 159 2.46 -11.27 37.62
N PHE A 160 1.29 -10.72 37.90
CA PHE A 160 1.12 -9.49 38.68
C PHE A 160 -0.08 -9.62 39.63
N THR A 161 0.14 -10.23 40.79
CA THR A 161 -0.59 -9.96 42.04
C THR A 161 0.38 -9.51 43.12
#